data_AF-A0A8H6Q4S1-F1
#
_entry.id   AF-A0A8H6Q4S1-F1
#
_cell.length_a   1.000
_cell.length_b   1.000
_cell.length_c   1.000
_cell.angle_alpha   90.00
_cell.angle_beta   90.00
_cell.angle_gamma   90.00
#
_symmetry.space_group_name_H-M   'P 1'
#
loop_
_entity.id
_entity.type
_entity.pdbx_description
1 polymer ?
#
loop_
_entity_poly.entity_id
_entity_poly.type
_entity_poly.pdbx_seq_one_letter_code
_entity_poly.pdbx_strand_id
1 'polypeptide(L)'
;MPPHLHPRSRSTMSLFAATLLASLFVVGMPHVFPCPAPRRTLADSEVMVTADGQQIQRVRRKRRKDPNMLEQDGTSIHQARPQSSDEEVSTFLQMEEEAERLANAGRECPVPKPKGILVFSSSMAASADGGLNVSPTATCNNNATSYTCAIDIMDLKHMLRDLCMNPRHTRWVAPLLLLGDAVLCALIIWKVPSNIEPLDADTEIDWTTYMQQISLYISGERDYTLIKGSTGPLVYPAAHVYIYNILYHLTDEGRDIFLGQILFAILYLATLTVAMTCYRQAGAPPYLLLPLVLSKRLHSVFMLRLFNDGFAAFAMWVAILLFMNRKWTAGVIVWSTGVAIKMTLLLLAPAIAVVLVLSLSLGPSIQLGILAVLIQVLLGIPFLQSNPTGYISRAFELTRQFMFKWTVNWRFVGEELFLSRKFSLALLALHILLLGLFAVTVWLKPSGSNLPSFLHELIQGRHRTVPLSKSFIMTAMLSSLAIGLLCARSLHYQFFAYLACATPFLLWQAGFHPILVYLVWAAQEWAWNTYPSTNASSLVVILSLAAQVFGVLRNSFSRKHLDQSSRKEHLQ
;
A
#
# COMPACT_ATOMS: atom_id res chain seq x y z
N MET A 1 -44.75 11.37 34.93
CA MET A 1 -44.09 10.59 33.85
C MET A 1 -42.60 10.80 34.00
N PRO A 2 -41.77 9.78 34.29
CA PRO A 2 -40.34 10.00 34.39
C PRO A 2 -39.72 10.08 32.98
N PRO A 3 -38.71 10.94 32.77
CA PRO A 3 -38.10 11.14 31.46
C PRO A 3 -37.28 9.91 31.05
N HIS A 4 -37.69 9.31 29.93
CA HIS A 4 -36.94 8.27 29.23
C HIS A 4 -35.67 8.87 28.64
N LEU A 5 -34.53 8.72 29.32
CA LEU A 5 -33.18 8.56 28.74
C LEU A 5 -32.19 8.30 29.90
N HIS A 6 -32.27 7.09 30.45
CA HIS A 6 -31.36 6.57 31.48
C HIS A 6 -30.11 5.93 30.81
N PRO A 7 -28.88 6.15 31.32
CA PRO A 7 -27.62 5.74 30.68
C PRO A 7 -27.26 4.25 30.86
N ARG A 8 -28.26 3.35 30.85
CA ARG A 8 -28.06 1.88 30.94
C ARG A 8 -28.63 1.13 29.73
N SER A 9 -28.49 1.71 28.54
CA SER A 9 -28.94 1.06 27.33
C SER A 9 -27.91 0.06 26.81
N ARG A 10 -28.22 -1.24 26.93
CA ARG A 10 -27.51 -2.37 26.32
C ARG A 10 -27.33 -2.22 24.79
N SER A 11 -28.03 -1.27 24.15
CA SER A 11 -28.00 -0.98 22.71
C SER A 11 -26.79 -0.14 22.26
N THR A 12 -26.13 0.61 23.15
CA THR A 12 -24.94 1.41 22.76
C THR A 12 -23.66 0.56 22.75
N MET A 13 -23.61 -0.46 23.60
CA MET A 13 -22.56 -1.47 23.62
C MET A 13 -22.62 -2.39 22.38
N SER A 14 -23.83 -2.68 21.88
CA SER A 14 -24.00 -3.48 20.65
C SER A 14 -23.54 -2.75 19.39
N LEU A 15 -23.59 -1.41 19.35
CA LEU A 15 -23.20 -0.65 18.16
C LEU A 15 -21.67 -0.50 18.05
N PHE A 16 -20.97 -0.29 19.16
CA PHE A 16 -19.50 -0.30 19.21
C PHE A 16 -18.95 -1.71 18.98
N ALA A 17 -19.55 -2.72 19.63
CA ALA A 17 -19.25 -4.12 19.36
C ALA A 17 -19.60 -4.50 17.92
N ALA A 18 -20.64 -3.93 17.29
CA ALA A 18 -20.99 -4.17 15.89
C ALA A 18 -20.10 -3.43 14.91
N THR A 19 -19.51 -2.28 15.24
CA THR A 19 -18.49 -1.63 14.38
C THR A 19 -17.13 -2.30 14.52
N LEU A 20 -16.74 -2.72 15.72
CA LEU A 20 -15.53 -3.50 15.96
C LEU A 20 -15.70 -4.91 15.39
N LEU A 21 -16.84 -5.57 15.62
CA LEU A 21 -17.22 -6.82 14.96
C LEU A 21 -17.32 -6.58 13.47
N ALA A 22 -17.96 -5.55 12.92
CA ALA A 22 -17.98 -5.32 11.47
C ALA A 22 -16.55 -5.19 10.93
N SER A 23 -15.63 -4.50 11.62
CA SER A 23 -14.22 -4.48 11.22
C SER A 23 -13.53 -5.85 11.34
N LEU A 24 -13.93 -6.72 12.28
CA LEU A 24 -13.43 -8.09 12.45
C LEU A 24 -14.16 -9.13 11.57
N PHE A 25 -15.41 -8.86 11.15
CA PHE A 25 -16.35 -9.71 10.42
C PHE A 25 -16.15 -9.47 8.93
N VAL A 26 -15.85 -8.23 8.53
CA VAL A 26 -15.28 -7.90 7.22
C VAL A 26 -13.97 -8.69 7.01
N VAL A 27 -13.11 -8.81 8.02
CA VAL A 27 -11.86 -9.57 7.87
C VAL A 27 -12.06 -11.09 8.12
N GLY A 28 -13.06 -11.51 8.90
CA GLY A 28 -13.28 -12.89 9.34
C GLY A 28 -14.38 -13.71 8.64
N MET A 29 -15.37 -13.08 7.99
CA MET A 29 -16.46 -13.78 7.28
C MET A 29 -16.01 -14.80 6.23
N PRO A 30 -14.93 -14.58 5.47
CA PRO A 30 -14.45 -15.55 4.47
C PRO A 30 -14.04 -16.91 5.07
N HIS A 31 -13.97 -17.01 6.40
CA HIS A 31 -13.48 -18.20 7.10
C HIS A 31 -14.49 -18.84 8.05
N VAL A 32 -15.73 -18.32 8.18
CA VAL A 32 -16.75 -18.86 9.10
C VAL A 32 -17.85 -19.64 8.36
N PHE A 33 -18.20 -19.26 7.13
CA PHE A 33 -19.26 -19.96 6.39
C PHE A 33 -18.71 -21.09 5.50
N PRO A 34 -19.15 -22.35 5.67
CA PRO A 34 -18.87 -23.39 4.69
C PRO A 34 -19.66 -23.08 3.41
N CYS A 35 -18.97 -22.80 2.31
CA CYS A 35 -19.62 -22.67 1.01
C CYS A 35 -20.09 -24.06 0.53
N PRO A 36 -21.38 -24.23 0.17
CA PRO A 36 -21.86 -25.38 -0.55
C PRO A 36 -21.63 -25.13 -2.04
N ALA A 37 -20.42 -25.40 -2.55
CA ALA A 37 -20.19 -25.45 -4.00
C ALA A 37 -19.01 -26.39 -4.32
N PRO A 38 -19.14 -27.23 -5.37
CA PRO A 38 -18.30 -28.40 -5.55
C PRO A 38 -16.88 -28.05 -6.05
N ARG A 39 -15.92 -28.91 -5.70
CA ARG A 39 -14.45 -28.78 -5.92
C ARG A 39 -13.96 -28.65 -7.38
N ARG A 40 -14.81 -28.37 -8.37
CA ARG A 40 -14.41 -28.28 -9.78
C ARG A 40 -15.27 -27.29 -10.58
N THR A 41 -14.90 -26.02 -10.54
CA THR A 41 -15.26 -25.03 -11.57
C THR A 41 -14.02 -24.22 -11.92
N LEU A 42 -13.13 -24.84 -12.71
CA LEU A 42 -12.31 -24.11 -13.66
C LEU A 42 -13.25 -23.61 -14.76
N ALA A 43 -13.31 -22.30 -14.94
CA ALA A 43 -13.91 -21.65 -16.09
C ALA A 43 -13.12 -20.37 -16.39
N ASP A 44 -11.95 -20.54 -17.01
CA ASP A 44 -11.52 -19.59 -18.02
C ASP A 44 -12.46 -19.78 -19.21
N SER A 45 -13.13 -18.72 -19.61
CA SER A 45 -13.77 -18.63 -20.92
C SER A 45 -13.05 -17.50 -21.64
N GLU A 46 -11.92 -17.82 -22.26
CA GLU A 46 -11.41 -17.03 -23.37
C GLU A 46 -12.42 -17.17 -24.51
N VAL A 47 -13.13 -16.08 -24.79
CA VAL A 47 -13.88 -15.91 -26.04
C VAL A 47 -12.95 -15.12 -26.95
N MET A 48 -12.27 -15.80 -27.88
CA MET A 48 -11.65 -15.13 -29.02
C MET A 48 -12.72 -14.84 -30.07
N VAL A 49 -12.82 -13.57 -30.45
CA VAL A 49 -13.61 -13.09 -31.59
C VAL A 49 -12.64 -13.00 -32.77
N THR A 50 -12.90 -13.74 -33.85
CA THR A 50 -12.22 -13.51 -35.14
C THR A 50 -12.80 -12.27 -35.82
N ALA A 51 -12.04 -11.68 -36.75
CA ALA A 51 -12.33 -10.39 -37.38
C ALA A 51 -13.72 -10.24 -38.05
N ASP A 52 -14.47 -11.32 -38.24
CA ASP A 52 -15.80 -11.33 -38.87
C ASP A 52 -16.99 -11.58 -37.91
N GLY A 53 -16.78 -11.58 -36.59
CA GLY A 53 -17.87 -11.38 -35.63
C GLY A 53 -18.82 -12.56 -35.32
N GLN A 54 -18.45 -13.82 -35.59
CA GLN A 54 -19.23 -15.00 -35.14
C GLN A 54 -18.66 -15.70 -33.89
N GLN A 55 -19.55 -16.03 -32.94
CA GLN A 55 -19.24 -16.69 -31.66
C GLN A 55 -19.34 -18.22 -31.79
N ILE A 56 -18.30 -18.97 -31.44
CA ILE A 56 -18.34 -20.44 -31.36
C ILE A 56 -18.06 -20.91 -29.92
N GLN A 57 -18.99 -21.71 -29.37
CA GLN A 57 -18.91 -22.31 -28.05
C GLN A 57 -18.25 -23.69 -28.13
N ARG A 58 -17.09 -23.90 -27.48
CA ARG A 58 -16.42 -25.22 -27.48
C ARG A 58 -17.15 -26.23 -26.58
N VAL A 59 -17.58 -27.35 -27.17
CA VAL A 59 -18.16 -28.52 -26.49
C VAL A 59 -17.06 -29.29 -25.72
N ARG A 60 -17.37 -29.65 -24.46
CA ARG A 60 -16.46 -30.24 -23.46
C ARG A 60 -16.16 -31.72 -23.79
N ARG A 61 -14.89 -32.09 -24.01
CA ARG A 61 -14.42 -33.49 -24.16
C ARG A 61 -14.42 -34.21 -22.79
N LYS A 62 -15.20 -35.28 -22.65
CA LYS A 62 -15.27 -36.14 -21.44
C LYS A 62 -13.99 -37.00 -21.35
N ARG A 63 -13.30 -37.02 -20.20
CA ARG A 63 -12.13 -37.87 -19.94
C ARG A 63 -12.57 -39.35 -19.90
N ARG A 64 -12.02 -40.15 -20.82
CA ARG A 64 -12.20 -41.61 -20.95
C ARG A 64 -11.54 -42.32 -19.76
N LYS A 65 -12.25 -43.28 -19.16
CA LYS A 65 -11.72 -44.33 -18.28
C LYS A 65 -11.58 -45.58 -19.16
N ASP A 66 -10.43 -46.25 -19.09
CA ASP A 66 -10.08 -47.40 -19.92
C ASP A 66 -10.93 -48.66 -19.63
N PRO A 67 -10.94 -49.65 -20.55
CA PRO A 67 -12.15 -50.36 -20.98
C PRO A 67 -12.35 -51.71 -20.31
N ASN A 68 -13.60 -52.18 -20.30
CA ASN A 68 -13.90 -53.60 -20.46
C ASN A 68 -15.32 -53.83 -21.01
N MET A 69 -15.37 -54.64 -22.07
CA MET A 69 -16.45 -55.55 -22.49
C MET A 69 -17.67 -55.03 -23.30
N LEU A 70 -17.70 -55.54 -24.55
CA LEU A 70 -18.79 -56.17 -25.32
C LEU A 70 -19.88 -55.32 -26.03
N GLU A 71 -19.86 -55.50 -27.37
CA GLU A 71 -20.97 -55.75 -28.33
C GLU A 71 -21.84 -54.65 -28.95
N GLN A 72 -21.76 -54.64 -30.29
CA GLN A 72 -22.78 -54.53 -31.35
C GLN A 72 -23.62 -53.26 -31.59
N ASP A 73 -23.34 -52.66 -32.77
CA ASP A 73 -24.24 -52.50 -33.92
C ASP A 73 -24.58 -51.06 -34.41
N GLY A 74 -24.58 -50.90 -35.74
CA GLY A 74 -25.49 -50.03 -36.49
C GLY A 74 -25.16 -48.54 -36.81
N THR A 75 -24.66 -48.32 -38.03
CA THR A 75 -25.13 -47.32 -39.05
C THR A 75 -24.75 -45.81 -39.01
N SER A 76 -23.87 -45.45 -39.98
CA SER A 76 -23.82 -44.28 -40.90
C SER A 76 -23.94 -42.80 -40.43
N ILE A 77 -22.95 -41.96 -40.83
CA ILE A 77 -23.02 -40.92 -41.91
C ILE A 77 -21.70 -40.10 -41.97
N HIS A 78 -21.31 -39.73 -43.20
CA HIS A 78 -20.12 -38.97 -43.65
C HIS A 78 -19.85 -37.60 -42.98
N GLN A 79 -18.57 -37.20 -42.81
CA GLN A 79 -17.86 -36.16 -43.62
C GLN A 79 -16.56 -35.60 -42.98
N ALA A 80 -15.56 -35.42 -43.86
CA ALA A 80 -14.50 -34.40 -43.92
C ALA A 80 -13.56 -34.12 -42.72
N ARG A 81 -12.25 -34.30 -42.98
CA ARG A 81 -11.09 -33.86 -42.17
C ARG A 81 -10.65 -32.45 -42.60
N PRO A 82 -10.18 -31.60 -41.68
CA PRO A 82 -9.13 -30.64 -42.00
C PRO A 82 -7.88 -30.84 -41.13
N GLN A 83 -6.73 -30.73 -41.79
CA GLN A 83 -5.39 -30.64 -41.23
C GLN A 83 -5.16 -29.18 -40.79
N SER A 84 -4.86 -28.91 -39.52
CA SER A 84 -4.26 -27.61 -39.09
C SER A 84 -3.69 -27.60 -37.66
N SER A 85 -3.63 -28.71 -36.93
CA SER A 85 -3.19 -28.69 -35.52
C SER A 85 -1.68 -28.65 -35.32
N ASP A 86 -0.89 -29.00 -36.34
CA ASP A 86 0.53 -29.29 -36.14
C ASP A 86 1.43 -28.08 -36.49
N GLU A 87 0.91 -27.10 -37.26
CA GLU A 87 1.61 -25.84 -37.56
C GLU A 87 1.54 -24.84 -36.39
N GLU A 88 0.43 -24.77 -35.65
CA GLU A 88 0.29 -23.82 -34.53
C GLU A 88 1.13 -24.22 -33.31
N VAL A 89 1.27 -25.53 -33.05
CA VAL A 89 2.10 -26.05 -31.95
C VAL A 89 3.59 -25.91 -32.25
N SER A 90 3.99 -26.09 -33.51
CA SER A 90 5.38 -25.87 -33.92
C SER A 90 5.75 -24.39 -33.86
N THR A 91 4.85 -23.48 -34.26
CA THR A 91 5.08 -22.03 -34.17
C THR A 91 5.21 -21.55 -32.72
N PHE A 92 4.43 -22.10 -31.78
CA PHE A 92 4.50 -21.73 -30.36
C PHE A 92 5.81 -22.20 -29.69
N LEU A 93 6.25 -23.43 -29.99
CA LEU A 93 7.53 -23.95 -29.50
C LEU A 93 8.72 -23.19 -30.10
N GLN A 94 8.61 -22.75 -31.35
CA GLN A 94 9.64 -21.98 -32.04
C GLN A 94 9.82 -20.58 -31.45
N MET A 95 8.73 -19.92 -31.03
CA MET A 95 8.78 -18.64 -30.31
C MET A 95 9.32 -18.78 -28.88
N GLU A 96 9.02 -19.88 -28.20
CA GLU A 96 9.53 -20.15 -26.85
C GLU A 96 11.03 -20.45 -26.86
N GLU A 97 11.51 -21.18 -27.89
CA GLU A 97 12.94 -21.43 -28.12
C GLU A 97 13.69 -20.14 -28.55
N GLU A 98 13.06 -19.26 -29.31
CA GLU A 98 13.62 -17.96 -29.70
C GLU A 98 13.73 -16.99 -28.51
N ALA A 99 12.74 -16.98 -27.61
CA ALA A 99 12.78 -16.23 -26.37
C ALA A 99 13.88 -16.74 -25.41
N GLU A 100 14.09 -18.06 -25.35
CA GLU A 100 15.15 -18.67 -24.53
C GLU A 100 16.55 -18.42 -25.11
N ARG A 101 16.69 -18.36 -26.44
CA ARG A 101 17.93 -17.93 -27.12
C ARG A 101 18.24 -16.45 -26.90
N LEU A 102 17.22 -15.59 -26.92
CA LEU A 102 17.39 -14.15 -26.63
C LEU A 102 17.75 -13.88 -25.16
N ALA A 103 17.31 -14.74 -24.23
CA ALA A 103 17.70 -14.68 -22.82
C ALA A 103 19.16 -15.14 -22.57
N ASN A 104 19.66 -16.09 -23.38
CA ASN A 104 21.04 -16.60 -23.30
C ASN A 104 22.06 -15.76 -24.11
N ALA A 105 21.59 -14.83 -24.96
CA ALA A 105 22.44 -13.85 -25.61
C ALA A 105 22.86 -12.77 -24.60
N GLY A 106 24.01 -12.99 -23.97
CA GLY A 106 24.65 -12.07 -23.04
C GLY A 106 24.82 -10.66 -23.61
N ARG A 107 24.68 -9.68 -22.71
CA ARG A 107 24.86 -8.24 -22.97
C ARG A 107 26.25 -7.95 -23.52
N GLU A 108 26.32 -7.51 -24.77
CA GLU A 108 27.31 -6.52 -25.20
C GLU A 108 26.55 -5.29 -25.72
N CYS A 109 26.58 -4.21 -24.93
CA CYS A 109 26.21 -2.88 -25.40
C CYS A 109 27.49 -2.04 -25.45
N PRO A 110 27.81 -1.40 -26.59
CA PRO A 110 29.04 -0.65 -26.75
C PRO A 110 28.87 0.74 -26.15
N VAL A 111 29.37 0.94 -24.92
CA VAL A 111 29.63 2.29 -24.39
C VAL A 111 31.09 2.32 -23.91
N PRO A 112 31.92 3.28 -24.35
CA PRO A 112 33.34 3.29 -24.04
C PRO A 112 33.56 3.54 -22.54
N LYS A 113 34.42 2.70 -21.91
CA LYS A 113 34.83 2.89 -20.52
C LYS A 113 35.66 4.18 -20.38
N PRO A 114 35.40 5.04 -19.39
CA PRO A 114 36.32 6.13 -19.06
C PRO A 114 37.64 5.54 -18.54
N LYS A 115 38.75 5.98 -19.12
CA LYS A 115 40.10 5.61 -18.68
C LYS A 115 40.34 6.19 -17.28
N GLY A 116 40.48 5.32 -16.29
CA GLY A 116 41.00 5.68 -14.97
C GLY A 116 42.51 5.92 -15.02
N ILE A 117 42.97 6.98 -14.35
CA ILE A 117 44.34 7.11 -13.89
C ILE A 117 44.36 6.63 -12.44
N LEU A 118 45.03 5.52 -12.20
CA LEU A 118 45.48 5.07 -10.89
C LEU A 118 46.88 5.66 -10.65
N VAL A 119 47.06 6.33 -9.51
CA VAL A 119 48.37 6.38 -8.85
C VAL A 119 48.15 5.89 -7.42
N PHE A 120 48.65 4.69 -7.16
CA PHE A 120 48.88 4.16 -5.83
C PHE A 120 50.28 4.59 -5.39
N SER A 121 50.42 5.08 -4.15
CA SER A 121 51.64 4.89 -3.39
C SER A 121 51.28 4.51 -1.96
N SER A 122 51.78 3.35 -1.56
CA SER A 122 51.68 2.74 -0.25
C SER A 122 52.69 3.33 0.75
N SER A 123 52.65 2.81 1.98
CA SER A 123 53.51 3.04 3.18
C SER A 123 52.91 4.04 4.18
N MET A 124 52.93 3.86 5.51
CA MET A 124 53.52 2.86 6.42
C MET A 124 52.78 3.02 7.78
N ALA A 125 52.38 1.93 8.44
CA ALA A 125 53.07 1.26 9.56
C ALA A 125 53.02 2.01 10.92
N ALA A 126 52.73 1.22 11.95
CA ALA A 126 52.38 1.59 13.30
C ALA A 126 53.56 2.09 14.15
N SER A 127 53.19 2.86 15.17
CA SER A 127 54.05 3.44 16.22
C SER A 127 54.39 2.43 17.31
N ALA A 128 55.65 2.40 17.75
CA ALA A 128 56.05 1.96 19.10
C ALA A 128 57.43 2.56 19.49
N ASP A 129 57.44 3.13 20.70
CA ASP A 129 58.54 3.39 21.65
C ASP A 129 59.74 4.31 21.36
N GLY A 130 60.09 5.06 22.41
CA GLY A 130 61.44 5.57 22.68
C GLY A 130 61.53 7.07 22.96
N GLY A 131 61.50 7.47 24.24
CA GLY A 131 61.64 8.87 24.65
C GLY A 131 63.07 9.43 24.58
N LEU A 132 63.19 10.76 24.61
CA LEU A 132 64.13 11.51 25.45
C LEU A 132 63.83 13.03 25.37
N ASN A 133 64.00 13.71 26.50
CA ASN A 133 63.87 15.16 26.70
C ASN A 133 64.77 15.99 25.77
N VAL A 134 64.32 17.20 25.38
CA VAL A 134 65.03 18.52 25.48
C VAL A 134 64.11 19.63 24.91
N SER A 135 63.88 20.68 25.72
CA SER A 135 63.55 22.05 25.28
C SER A 135 64.86 22.86 25.33
N PRO A 136 65.10 23.97 24.57
CA PRO A 136 64.13 25.05 24.33
C PRO A 136 64.26 25.88 23.02
N THR A 137 63.33 26.84 22.88
CA THR A 137 63.39 28.15 22.15
C THR A 137 63.34 28.24 20.61
N ALA A 138 62.27 28.94 20.18
CA ALA A 138 62.17 29.93 19.09
C ALA A 138 62.36 29.52 17.62
N THR A 139 61.28 29.58 16.82
CA THR A 139 61.03 30.65 15.80
C THR A 139 59.70 30.42 15.06
N CYS A 140 59.16 31.50 14.51
CA CYS A 140 57.82 31.68 13.99
C CYS A 140 57.54 31.01 12.62
N ASN A 141 56.25 30.73 12.43
CA ASN A 141 55.47 30.70 11.18
C ASN A 141 55.67 29.55 10.18
N ASN A 142 54.61 28.71 10.05
CA ASN A 142 53.91 28.42 8.78
C ASN A 142 52.77 27.39 8.94
N ASN A 143 51.80 27.61 9.82
CA ASN A 143 50.61 26.74 9.92
C ASN A 143 49.29 27.52 9.82
N ALA A 144 49.08 28.34 8.79
CA ALA A 144 47.79 29.02 8.58
C ALA A 144 46.84 28.27 7.62
N THR A 145 47.31 27.23 6.92
CA THR A 145 46.56 26.55 5.84
C THR A 145 45.87 25.25 6.28
N SER A 146 46.35 24.56 7.32
CA SER A 146 45.71 23.32 7.79
C SER A 146 44.54 23.55 8.75
N TYR A 147 44.57 24.63 9.54
CA TYR A 147 43.47 24.94 10.46
C TYR A 147 42.26 25.54 9.73
N THR A 148 42.47 26.34 8.68
CA THR A 148 41.39 26.97 7.90
C THR A 148 40.58 25.95 7.10
N CYS A 149 41.22 24.98 6.45
CA CYS A 149 40.52 23.93 5.68
C CYS A 149 39.76 22.93 6.59
N ALA A 150 40.29 22.61 7.77
CA ALA A 150 39.62 21.73 8.73
C ALA A 150 38.38 22.39 9.36
N ILE A 151 38.42 23.71 9.59
CA ILE A 151 37.29 24.51 10.06
C ILE A 151 36.18 24.55 9.00
N ASP A 152 36.51 24.78 7.71
CA ASP A 152 35.53 24.79 6.61
C ASP A 152 34.80 23.44 6.44
N ILE A 153 35.50 22.30 6.57
CA ILE A 153 34.89 20.98 6.45
C ILE A 153 33.99 20.67 7.65
N MET A 154 34.39 21.08 8.86
CA MET A 154 33.54 20.92 10.05
C MET A 154 32.28 21.80 9.95
N ASP A 155 32.42 23.05 9.54
CA ASP A 155 31.29 23.98 9.37
C ASP A 155 30.32 23.52 8.27
N LEU A 156 30.83 22.99 7.16
CA LEU A 156 29.99 22.38 6.13
C LEU A 156 29.24 21.14 6.63
N LYS A 157 29.90 20.26 7.40
CA LYS A 157 29.24 19.09 8.03
C LYS A 157 28.17 19.52 9.02
N HIS A 158 28.41 20.56 9.81
CA HIS A 158 27.43 21.10 10.75
C HIS A 158 26.24 21.71 10.03
N MET A 159 26.48 22.49 8.96
CA MET A 159 25.43 23.06 8.12
C MET A 159 24.57 21.99 7.44
N LEU A 160 25.20 20.98 6.82
CA LEU A 160 24.49 19.86 6.18
C LEU A 160 23.70 19.04 7.20
N ARG A 161 24.27 18.81 8.39
CA ARG A 161 23.57 18.12 9.48
C ARG A 161 22.36 18.91 9.95
N ASP A 162 22.49 20.22 10.13
CA ASP A 162 21.37 21.08 10.51
C ASP A 162 20.30 21.07 9.42
N LEU A 163 20.66 21.23 8.15
CA LEU A 163 19.74 21.18 7.01
C LEU A 163 18.94 19.87 6.98
N CYS A 164 19.61 18.74 7.18
CA CYS A 164 18.99 17.41 7.11
C CYS A 164 18.16 17.04 8.35
N MET A 165 18.56 17.50 9.54
CA MET A 165 17.96 17.06 10.81
C MET A 165 16.99 18.05 11.44
N ASN A 166 17.08 19.34 11.09
CA ASN A 166 16.27 20.38 11.72
C ASN A 166 14.92 20.56 10.98
N PRO A 167 13.76 20.28 11.62
CA PRO A 167 12.44 20.38 10.98
C PRO A 167 12.09 21.78 10.48
N ARG A 168 12.80 22.83 10.94
CA ARG A 168 12.60 24.21 10.45
C ARG A 168 12.84 24.35 8.96
N HIS A 169 13.76 23.55 8.39
CA HIS A 169 14.12 23.63 6.98
C HIS A 169 13.10 22.93 6.07
N THR A 170 12.25 22.06 6.61
CA THR A 170 11.17 21.38 5.86
C THR A 170 10.28 22.38 5.11
N ARG A 171 10.09 23.60 5.62
CA ARG A 171 9.27 24.64 4.96
C ARG A 171 9.78 25.07 3.58
N TRP A 172 11.09 24.97 3.33
CA TRP A 172 11.71 25.34 2.05
C TRP A 172 12.17 24.12 1.25
N VAL A 173 12.63 23.06 1.94
CA VAL A 173 13.05 21.80 1.28
C VAL A 173 11.86 21.14 0.59
N ALA A 174 10.68 21.09 1.23
CA ALA A 174 9.49 20.45 0.65
C ALA A 174 9.05 21.06 -0.70
N PRO A 175 8.84 22.39 -0.85
CA PRO A 175 8.45 22.96 -2.14
C PRO A 175 9.54 22.82 -3.22
N LEU A 176 10.82 22.85 -2.86
CA LEU A 176 11.91 22.62 -3.82
C LEU A 176 11.90 21.18 -4.34
N LEU A 177 11.75 20.20 -3.46
CA LEU A 177 11.62 18.80 -3.85
C LEU A 177 10.37 18.58 -4.70
N LEU A 178 9.24 19.20 -4.33
CA LEU A 178 8.00 19.11 -5.11
C LEU A 178 8.16 19.69 -6.52
N LEU A 179 8.87 20.83 -6.66
CA LEU A 179 9.15 21.41 -7.97
C LEU A 179 10.04 20.51 -8.81
N GLY A 180 11.12 19.96 -8.22
CA GLY A 180 11.99 19.01 -8.90
C GLY A 180 11.23 17.75 -9.35
N ASP A 181 10.32 17.26 -8.51
CA ASP A 181 9.49 16.10 -8.80
C ASP A 181 8.40 16.38 -9.83
N ALA A 182 7.88 17.61 -9.88
CA ALA A 182 6.97 18.04 -10.94
C ALA A 182 7.67 18.07 -12.31
N VAL A 183 8.94 18.52 -12.36
CA VAL A 183 9.77 18.43 -13.56
C VAL A 183 10.02 16.96 -13.91
N LEU A 184 10.31 16.10 -12.92
CA LEU A 184 10.48 14.67 -13.14
C LEU A 184 9.22 14.02 -13.71
N CYS A 185 8.04 14.32 -13.18
CA CYS A 185 6.75 13.87 -13.72
C CYS A 185 6.58 14.28 -15.19
N ALA A 186 6.86 15.55 -15.51
CA ALA A 186 6.77 16.05 -16.88
C ALA A 186 7.77 15.33 -17.81
N LEU A 187 9.00 15.10 -17.35
CA LEU A 187 10.01 14.35 -18.09
C LEU A 187 9.62 12.88 -18.30
N ILE A 188 9.01 12.24 -17.30
CA ILE A 188 8.53 10.85 -17.41
C ILE A 188 7.43 10.76 -18.47
N ILE A 189 6.42 11.63 -18.40
CA ILE A 189 5.32 11.66 -19.38
C ILE A 189 5.87 11.96 -20.78
N TRP A 190 6.84 12.87 -20.90
CA TRP A 190 7.45 13.21 -22.19
C TRP A 190 8.34 12.10 -22.76
N LYS A 191 9.13 11.43 -21.92
CA LYS A 191 10.13 10.41 -22.33
C LYS A 191 9.57 8.99 -22.41
N VAL A 192 8.47 8.72 -21.72
CA VAL A 192 7.77 7.44 -21.76
C VAL A 192 6.38 7.68 -22.35
N PRO A 193 6.27 7.96 -23.66
CA PRO A 193 4.97 8.06 -24.31
C PRO A 193 4.23 6.74 -24.15
N SER A 194 2.95 6.81 -23.81
CA SER A 194 2.00 5.69 -23.77
C SER A 194 1.80 4.97 -25.12
N ASN A 195 2.51 5.40 -26.17
CA ASN A 195 2.26 5.04 -27.57
C ASN A 195 3.35 4.11 -28.14
N ILE A 196 4.21 3.54 -27.28
CA ILE A 196 5.24 2.57 -27.67
C ILE A 196 4.72 1.16 -27.36
N GLU A 197 4.20 0.47 -28.38
CA GLU A 197 4.01 -0.98 -28.39
C GLU A 197 5.37 -1.72 -28.27
N PRO A 198 5.46 -3.00 -27.83
CA PRO A 198 4.59 -3.80 -26.97
C PRO A 198 5.44 -4.52 -25.89
N LEU A 199 6.10 -3.77 -24.99
CA LEU A 199 6.84 -4.38 -23.86
C LEU A 199 6.37 -3.91 -22.47
N ASP A 200 5.52 -2.88 -22.40
CA ASP A 200 4.92 -2.33 -21.17
C ASP A 200 3.36 -2.35 -21.22
N ALA A 201 2.80 -3.48 -21.66
CA ALA A 201 1.36 -3.73 -21.80
C ALA A 201 0.52 -3.57 -20.51
N ASP A 202 1.13 -3.45 -19.33
CA ASP A 202 0.41 -3.31 -18.05
C ASP A 202 -0.37 -1.99 -17.90
N THR A 203 0.01 -0.97 -18.67
CA THR A 203 -0.50 0.40 -18.56
C THR A 203 -1.94 0.52 -19.08
N GLU A 204 -2.23 -0.23 -20.15
CA GLU A 204 -3.51 -0.23 -20.85
C GLU A 204 -4.54 -1.14 -20.16
N ILE A 205 -4.08 -2.21 -19.52
CA ILE A 205 -4.92 -3.32 -19.05
C ILE A 205 -5.97 -2.88 -18.02
N ASP A 206 -5.58 -2.16 -16.96
CA ASP A 206 -6.52 -1.71 -15.93
C ASP A 206 -7.29 -0.44 -16.34
N TRP A 207 -6.65 0.54 -16.99
CA TRP A 207 -7.32 1.76 -17.47
C TRP A 207 -8.46 1.43 -18.43
N THR A 208 -8.21 0.61 -19.46
CA THR A 208 -9.23 0.18 -20.41
C THR A 208 -10.35 -0.58 -19.73
N THR A 209 -10.03 -1.48 -18.78
CA THR A 209 -11.02 -2.19 -17.98
C THR A 209 -11.91 -1.20 -17.23
N TYR A 210 -11.35 -0.17 -16.59
CA TYR A 210 -12.13 0.83 -15.89
C TYR A 210 -13.08 1.55 -16.85
N MET A 211 -12.60 1.99 -18.02
CA MET A 211 -13.44 2.67 -19.01
C MET A 211 -14.58 1.78 -19.52
N GLN A 212 -14.33 0.49 -19.74
CA GLN A 212 -15.35 -0.49 -20.12
C GLN A 212 -16.39 -0.71 -19.00
N GLN A 213 -15.96 -0.76 -17.74
CA GLN A 213 -16.89 -0.86 -16.61
C GLN A 213 -17.76 0.40 -16.49
N ILE A 214 -17.18 1.58 -16.75
CA ILE A 214 -17.91 2.84 -16.74
C ILE A 214 -18.88 2.96 -17.92
N SER A 215 -18.54 2.46 -19.11
CA SER A 215 -19.47 2.51 -20.26
C SER A 215 -20.75 1.69 -19.98
N LEU A 216 -20.63 0.53 -19.32
CA LEU A 216 -21.79 -0.24 -18.83
C LEU A 216 -22.59 0.53 -17.78
N TYR A 217 -21.93 1.23 -16.87
CA TYR A 217 -22.61 2.10 -15.91
C TYR A 217 -23.37 3.24 -16.62
N ILE A 218 -22.75 3.89 -17.61
CA ILE A 218 -23.38 4.97 -18.39
C ILE A 218 -24.59 4.44 -19.17
N SER A 219 -24.54 3.19 -19.68
CA SER A 219 -25.68 2.56 -20.37
C SER A 219 -26.85 2.19 -19.46
N GLY A 220 -26.75 2.46 -18.15
CA GLY A 220 -27.83 2.25 -17.18
C GLY A 220 -27.65 1.03 -16.29
N GLU A 221 -26.56 0.26 -16.41
CA GLU A 221 -26.32 -0.90 -15.57
C GLU A 221 -26.04 -0.47 -14.12
N ARG A 222 -26.72 -1.11 -13.16
CA ARG A 222 -26.58 -0.86 -11.71
C ARG A 222 -26.35 -2.14 -10.92
N ASP A 223 -26.45 -3.31 -11.54
CA ASP A 223 -26.06 -4.57 -10.94
C ASP A 223 -24.55 -4.78 -11.07
N TYR A 224 -23.83 -4.68 -9.95
CA TYR A 224 -22.38 -4.92 -9.87
C TYR A 224 -21.95 -6.31 -10.36
N THR A 225 -22.85 -7.29 -10.39
CA THR A 225 -22.54 -8.63 -10.90
C THR A 225 -22.43 -8.67 -12.43
N LEU A 226 -22.96 -7.66 -13.11
CA LEU A 226 -22.98 -7.51 -14.56
C LEU A 226 -21.93 -6.51 -15.06
N ILE A 227 -21.47 -5.58 -14.23
CA ILE A 227 -20.42 -4.61 -14.58
C ILE A 227 -19.05 -5.28 -14.60
N LYS A 228 -18.51 -5.52 -15.81
CA LYS A 228 -17.21 -6.19 -16.03
C LYS A 228 -16.47 -5.57 -17.20
N GLY A 229 -15.14 -5.63 -17.16
CA GLY A 229 -14.27 -5.32 -18.30
C GLY A 229 -13.44 -6.54 -18.69
N SER A 230 -12.54 -6.36 -19.65
CA SER A 230 -11.68 -7.40 -20.23
C SER A 230 -10.87 -8.18 -19.19
N THR A 231 -10.49 -7.55 -18.08
CA THR A 231 -9.65 -8.16 -17.03
C THR A 231 -10.44 -8.67 -15.83
N GLY A 232 -11.77 -8.48 -15.82
CA GLY A 232 -12.65 -9.01 -14.78
C GLY A 232 -13.74 -8.06 -14.29
N PRO A 233 -14.45 -8.47 -13.22
CA PRO A 233 -15.57 -7.72 -12.69
C PRO A 233 -15.15 -6.45 -11.94
N LEU A 234 -16.09 -5.50 -11.84
CA LEU A 234 -15.96 -4.36 -10.94
C LEU A 234 -15.95 -4.85 -9.48
N VAL A 235 -14.87 -4.54 -8.77
CA VAL A 235 -14.65 -4.92 -7.36
C VAL A 235 -14.37 -3.73 -6.45
N TYR A 236 -14.48 -2.51 -6.97
CA TYR A 236 -14.31 -1.29 -6.20
C TYR A 236 -15.67 -0.73 -5.80
N PRO A 237 -15.81 -0.09 -4.61
CA PRO A 237 -17.11 0.45 -4.21
C PRO A 237 -17.49 1.71 -5.01
N ALA A 238 -18.69 2.22 -4.74
CA ALA A 238 -19.38 3.20 -5.57
C ALA A 238 -18.59 4.47 -5.91
N ALA A 239 -17.72 4.98 -5.04
CA ALA A 239 -16.99 6.21 -5.35
C ALA A 239 -15.97 6.03 -6.48
N HIS A 240 -15.44 4.82 -6.68
CA HIS A 240 -14.64 4.50 -7.85
C HIS A 240 -15.43 4.76 -9.14
N VAL A 241 -16.66 4.25 -9.21
CA VAL A 241 -17.53 4.43 -10.39
C VAL A 241 -17.75 5.91 -10.68
N TYR A 242 -18.02 6.72 -9.66
CA TYR A 242 -18.27 8.15 -9.85
C TYR A 242 -17.02 8.92 -10.29
N ILE A 243 -15.85 8.61 -9.72
CA ILE A 243 -14.58 9.23 -10.12
C ILE A 243 -14.27 8.88 -11.59
N TYR A 244 -14.35 7.60 -11.93
CA TYR A 244 -14.01 7.15 -13.28
C TYR A 244 -15.07 7.55 -14.32
N ASN A 245 -16.32 7.77 -13.92
CA ASN A 245 -17.33 8.41 -14.78
C ASN A 245 -16.94 9.84 -15.18
N ILE A 246 -16.39 10.63 -14.25
CA ILE A 246 -15.86 11.96 -14.57
C ILE A 246 -14.67 11.84 -15.52
N LEU A 247 -13.74 10.93 -15.23
CA LEU A 247 -12.56 10.72 -16.07
C LEU A 247 -12.92 10.25 -17.49
N TYR A 248 -13.91 9.36 -17.62
CA TYR A 248 -14.42 8.89 -18.91
C TYR A 248 -14.85 10.06 -19.80
N HIS A 249 -15.60 11.02 -19.26
CA HIS A 249 -16.03 12.19 -20.03
C HIS A 249 -14.89 13.19 -20.30
N LEU A 250 -13.93 13.33 -19.39
CA LEU A 250 -12.79 14.23 -19.60
C LEU A 250 -11.79 13.71 -20.63
N THR A 251 -11.62 12.40 -20.74
CA THR A 251 -10.56 11.76 -21.53
C THR A 251 -11.05 11.14 -22.83
N ASP A 252 -12.16 11.66 -23.38
CA ASP A 252 -12.78 11.13 -24.61
C ASP A 252 -13.00 9.61 -24.55
N GLU A 253 -13.72 9.17 -23.52
CA GLU A 253 -14.02 7.76 -23.22
C GLU A 253 -12.78 6.93 -22.82
N GLY A 254 -11.71 7.62 -22.41
CA GLY A 254 -10.43 7.03 -22.04
C GLY A 254 -9.42 6.90 -23.18
N ARG A 255 -9.74 7.44 -24.37
CA ARG A 255 -8.84 7.46 -25.53
C ARG A 255 -7.72 8.49 -25.40
N ASP A 256 -7.97 9.62 -24.73
CA ASP A 256 -6.94 10.61 -24.42
C ASP A 256 -6.15 10.20 -23.17
N ILE A 257 -5.25 9.23 -23.37
CA ILE A 257 -4.36 8.72 -22.33
C ILE A 257 -3.44 9.84 -21.82
N PHE A 258 -2.95 10.71 -22.70
CA PHE A 258 -2.04 11.79 -22.34
C PHE A 258 -2.67 12.74 -21.31
N LEU A 259 -3.92 13.17 -21.54
CA LEU A 259 -4.66 13.94 -20.54
C LEU A 259 -4.85 13.14 -19.24
N GLY A 260 -5.14 11.83 -19.34
CA GLY A 260 -5.18 10.93 -18.18
C GLY A 260 -3.88 10.96 -17.37
N GLN A 261 -2.72 10.84 -18.02
CA GLN A 261 -1.40 10.89 -17.37
C GLN A 261 -1.16 12.24 -16.68
N ILE A 262 -1.54 13.36 -17.31
CA ILE A 262 -1.46 14.69 -16.69
C ILE A 262 -2.34 14.76 -15.43
N LEU A 263 -3.59 14.31 -15.51
CA LEU A 263 -4.51 14.32 -14.37
C LEU A 263 -3.97 13.49 -13.20
N PHE A 264 -3.40 12.32 -13.49
CA PHE A 264 -2.78 11.47 -12.46
C PHE A 264 -1.45 12.00 -11.94
N ALA A 265 -0.66 12.72 -12.74
CA ALA A 265 0.52 13.43 -12.26
C ALA A 265 0.14 14.58 -11.31
N ILE A 266 -0.93 15.33 -11.61
CA ILE A 266 -1.47 16.34 -10.69
C ILE A 266 -1.94 15.67 -9.39
N LEU A 267 -2.65 14.55 -9.48
CA LEU A 267 -3.09 13.77 -8.31
C LEU A 267 -1.89 13.27 -7.47
N TYR A 268 -0.82 12.82 -8.13
CA TYR A 268 0.43 12.41 -7.49
C TYR A 268 1.07 13.56 -6.71
N LEU A 269 1.30 14.70 -7.36
CA LEU A 269 1.90 15.88 -6.74
C LEU A 269 1.03 16.43 -5.59
N ALA A 270 -0.30 16.38 -5.74
CA ALA A 270 -1.22 16.73 -4.66
C ALA A 270 -1.08 15.76 -3.47
N THR A 271 -1.02 14.45 -3.72
CA THR A 271 -0.80 13.43 -2.68
C THR A 271 0.52 13.64 -1.96
N LEU A 272 1.60 13.88 -2.71
CA LEU A 272 2.92 14.16 -2.18
C LEU A 272 2.93 15.44 -1.32
N THR A 273 2.27 16.50 -1.78
CA THR A 273 2.13 17.76 -1.03
C THR A 273 1.45 17.55 0.32
N VAL A 274 0.36 16.78 0.34
CA VAL A 274 -0.35 16.45 1.58
C VAL A 274 0.52 15.60 2.49
N ALA A 275 1.23 14.59 1.96
CA ALA A 275 2.16 13.77 2.73
C ALA A 275 3.29 14.60 3.34
N MET A 276 3.98 15.44 2.56
CA MET A 276 5.03 16.33 3.06
C MET A 276 4.49 17.32 4.11
N THR A 277 3.24 17.77 3.97
CA THR A 277 2.57 18.60 4.97
C THR A 277 2.35 17.84 6.28
N CYS A 278 1.94 16.57 6.22
CA CYS A 278 1.86 15.71 7.40
C CYS A 278 3.24 15.55 8.07
N TYR A 279 4.30 15.26 7.30
CA TYR A 279 5.67 15.17 7.83
C TYR A 279 6.09 16.45 8.55
N ARG A 280 5.85 17.62 7.93
CA ARG A 280 6.12 18.92 8.54
C ARG A 280 5.36 19.12 9.86
N GLN A 281 4.06 18.80 9.88
CA GLN A 281 3.23 18.97 11.07
C GLN A 281 3.54 17.97 12.18
N ALA A 282 4.09 16.80 11.84
CA ALA A 282 4.57 15.82 12.81
C ALA A 282 5.96 16.17 13.37
N GLY A 283 6.62 17.21 12.86
CA GLY A 283 7.98 17.59 13.26
C GLY A 283 9.05 16.65 12.71
N ALA A 284 8.77 15.97 11.60
CA ALA A 284 9.71 15.05 10.97
C ALA A 284 10.90 15.82 10.34
N PRO A 285 12.13 15.29 10.46
CA PRO A 285 13.32 15.93 9.90
C PRO A 285 13.33 15.89 8.35
N PRO A 286 13.92 16.91 7.68
CA PRO A 286 13.93 17.04 6.21
C PRO A 286 14.55 15.87 5.45
N TYR A 287 15.53 15.15 6.03
CA TYR A 287 16.14 14.01 5.35
C TYR A 287 15.13 12.92 4.98
N LEU A 288 13.98 12.87 5.64
CA LEU A 288 12.94 11.89 5.34
C LEU A 288 12.11 12.25 4.10
N LEU A 289 12.25 13.45 3.53
CA LEU A 289 11.49 13.87 2.35
C LEU A 289 12.09 13.35 1.05
N LEU A 290 13.40 13.08 1.00
CA LEU A 290 14.07 12.57 -0.19
C LEU A 290 13.48 11.22 -0.65
N PRO A 291 13.28 10.23 0.25
CA PRO A 291 12.62 8.97 -0.10
C PRO A 291 11.19 9.10 -0.66
N LEU A 292 10.48 10.21 -0.40
CA LEU A 292 9.11 10.41 -0.88
C LEU A 292 9.04 10.75 -2.38
N VAL A 293 10.08 11.39 -2.92
CA VAL A 293 10.16 11.81 -4.33
C VAL A 293 10.95 10.82 -5.19
N LEU A 294 11.82 10.00 -4.61
CA LEU A 294 12.70 9.10 -5.37
C LEU A 294 12.07 7.74 -5.73
N SER A 295 10.76 7.59 -5.61
CA SER A 295 10.11 6.29 -5.82
C SER A 295 9.70 6.06 -7.27
N LYS A 296 10.45 5.22 -7.99
CA LYS A 296 10.12 4.80 -9.36
C LYS A 296 8.75 4.13 -9.43
N ARG A 297 8.44 3.26 -8.47
CA ARG A 297 7.18 2.51 -8.47
C ARG A 297 5.98 3.43 -8.27
N LEU A 298 6.10 4.42 -7.39
CA LEU A 298 5.02 5.36 -7.11
C LEU A 298 4.69 6.22 -8.34
N HIS A 299 5.71 6.73 -9.03
CA HIS A 299 5.53 7.42 -10.32
C HIS A 299 4.76 6.54 -11.31
N SER A 300 5.19 5.30 -11.47
CA SER A 300 4.55 4.38 -12.40
C SER A 300 3.10 4.04 -12.03
N VAL A 301 2.78 3.87 -10.75
CA VAL A 301 1.41 3.59 -10.29
C VAL A 301 0.46 4.75 -10.62
N PHE A 302 0.91 5.99 -10.47
CA PHE A 302 0.08 7.16 -10.75
C PHE A 302 0.05 7.49 -12.24
N MET A 303 1.15 7.96 -12.82
CA MET A 303 1.13 8.62 -14.14
C MET A 303 1.32 7.68 -15.33
N LEU A 304 1.82 6.46 -15.10
CA LEU A 304 1.89 5.47 -16.17
C LEU A 304 0.61 4.64 -16.12
N ARG A 305 0.39 3.86 -15.06
CA ARG A 305 -0.69 2.86 -14.98
C ARG A 305 -2.08 3.40 -14.62
N LEU A 306 -2.20 4.67 -14.21
CA LEU A 306 -3.48 5.34 -13.90
C LEU A 306 -4.37 4.56 -12.90
N PHE A 307 -3.73 3.93 -11.89
CA PHE A 307 -4.43 3.05 -10.96
C PHE A 307 -5.34 3.78 -9.97
N ASN A 308 -6.49 3.18 -9.69
CA ASN A 308 -7.46 3.67 -8.69
C ASN A 308 -6.83 3.89 -7.30
N ASP A 309 -5.76 3.15 -6.97
CA ASP A 309 -4.97 3.31 -5.75
C ASP A 309 -4.45 4.73 -5.54
N GLY A 310 -4.21 5.50 -6.62
CA GLY A 310 -3.79 6.90 -6.52
C GLY A 310 -4.83 7.77 -5.82
N PHE A 311 -6.11 7.65 -6.20
CA PHE A 311 -7.21 8.39 -5.58
C PHE A 311 -7.43 7.96 -4.13
N ALA A 312 -7.35 6.65 -3.87
CA ALA A 312 -7.48 6.12 -2.52
C ALA A 312 -6.32 6.56 -1.60
N ALA A 313 -5.09 6.59 -2.11
CA ALA A 313 -3.91 7.08 -1.38
C ALA A 313 -4.01 8.58 -1.10
N PHE A 314 -4.48 9.38 -2.07
CA PHE A 314 -4.78 10.80 -1.85
C PHE A 314 -5.79 11.00 -0.72
N ALA A 315 -6.94 10.32 -0.79
CA ALA A 315 -7.98 10.38 0.25
C ALA A 315 -7.44 9.96 1.63
N MET A 316 -6.61 8.91 1.70
CA MET A 316 -5.94 8.49 2.92
C MET A 316 -5.09 9.61 3.52
N TRP A 317 -4.19 10.22 2.73
CA TRP A 317 -3.30 11.27 3.21
C TRP A 317 -4.06 12.53 3.64
N VAL A 318 -5.11 12.92 2.91
CA VAL A 318 -5.98 14.03 3.30
C VAL A 318 -6.71 13.73 4.60
N ALA A 319 -7.25 12.52 4.76
CA ALA A 319 -7.88 12.11 6.02
C ALA A 319 -6.89 12.20 7.19
N ILE A 320 -5.68 11.65 7.06
CA ILE A 320 -4.62 11.74 8.08
C ILE A 320 -4.35 13.21 8.43
N LEU A 321 -4.18 14.09 7.44
CA LEU A 321 -3.96 15.51 7.67
C LEU A 321 -5.11 16.17 8.45
N LEU A 322 -6.37 15.84 8.13
CA LEU A 322 -7.55 16.36 8.83
C LEU A 322 -7.59 15.86 10.28
N PHE A 323 -7.31 14.58 10.53
CA PHE A 323 -7.20 14.01 11.88
C PHE A 323 -6.08 14.69 12.69
N MET A 324 -4.90 14.91 12.10
CA MET A 324 -3.79 15.63 12.74
C MET A 324 -4.16 17.08 13.12
N ASN A 325 -5.09 17.69 12.40
CA ASN A 325 -5.61 19.04 12.67
C ASN A 325 -6.93 19.04 13.44
N ARG A 326 -7.31 17.90 14.05
CA ARG A 326 -8.52 17.75 14.87
C ARG A 326 -9.83 18.09 14.14
N LYS A 327 -9.83 18.05 12.81
CA LYS A 327 -11.03 18.22 11.97
C LYS A 327 -11.75 16.87 11.83
N TRP A 328 -12.24 16.34 12.95
CA TRP A 328 -12.71 14.95 13.08
C TRP A 328 -13.79 14.57 12.08
N THR A 329 -14.86 15.37 11.97
CA THR A 329 -15.97 15.11 11.05
C THR A 329 -15.51 15.10 9.60
N ALA A 330 -14.73 16.10 9.19
CA ALA A 330 -14.18 16.16 7.83
C ALA A 330 -13.23 14.98 7.56
N GLY A 331 -12.39 14.61 8.54
CA GLY A 331 -11.49 13.46 8.44
C GLY A 331 -12.24 12.15 8.25
N VAL A 332 -13.34 11.95 8.97
CA VAL A 332 -14.21 10.77 8.84
C VAL A 332 -14.96 10.77 7.50
N ILE A 333 -15.43 11.93 7.03
CA ILE A 333 -16.06 12.04 5.71
C ILE A 333 -15.07 11.62 4.63
N VAL A 334 -13.88 12.23 4.59
CA VAL A 334 -12.86 11.92 3.58
C VAL A 334 -12.38 10.47 3.68
N TRP A 335 -12.16 9.96 4.90
CA TRP A 335 -11.78 8.56 5.11
C TRP A 335 -12.85 7.60 4.60
N SER A 336 -14.12 7.83 4.94
CA SER A 336 -15.22 6.98 4.47
C SER A 336 -15.38 7.06 2.95
N THR A 337 -15.36 8.25 2.35
CA THR A 337 -15.32 8.38 0.88
C THR A 337 -14.13 7.61 0.29
N GLY A 338 -12.95 7.67 0.92
CA GLY A 338 -11.79 6.89 0.51
C GLY A 338 -12.00 5.37 0.59
N VAL A 339 -12.68 4.87 1.62
CA VAL A 339 -13.12 3.46 1.69
C VAL A 339 -14.03 3.12 0.52
N ALA A 340 -14.90 4.05 0.10
CA ALA A 340 -15.77 3.88 -1.05
C ALA A 340 -15.02 3.96 -2.40
N ILE A 341 -13.77 4.44 -2.44
CA ILE A 341 -12.88 4.37 -3.62
C ILE A 341 -12.18 3.01 -3.64
N LYS A 342 -11.60 2.62 -2.49
CA LYS A 342 -10.94 1.34 -2.31
C LYS A 342 -10.97 0.89 -0.85
N MET A 343 -11.41 -0.34 -0.63
CA MET A 343 -11.57 -0.92 0.70
C MET A 343 -10.30 -0.97 1.55
N THR A 344 -9.11 -0.90 0.95
CA THR A 344 -7.82 -0.91 1.67
C THR A 344 -7.78 0.13 2.81
N LEU A 345 -8.52 1.24 2.69
CA LEU A 345 -8.58 2.27 3.72
C LEU A 345 -9.30 1.81 5.01
N LEU A 346 -10.00 0.68 4.99
CA LEU A 346 -10.53 0.03 6.21
C LEU A 346 -9.41 -0.38 7.17
N LEU A 347 -8.17 -0.58 6.68
CA LEU A 347 -7.01 -0.87 7.53
C LEU A 347 -6.68 0.28 8.50
N LEU A 348 -7.21 1.49 8.27
CA LEU A 348 -7.08 2.63 9.19
C LEU A 348 -8.15 2.64 10.29
N ALA A 349 -9.25 1.89 10.13
CA ALA A 349 -10.42 1.93 11.02
C ALA A 349 -10.07 1.68 12.49
N PRO A 350 -9.23 0.67 12.85
CA PRO A 350 -8.88 0.42 14.24
C PRO A 350 -8.21 1.64 14.92
N ALA A 351 -7.25 2.26 14.23
CA ALA A 351 -6.59 3.46 14.75
C ALA A 351 -7.52 4.66 14.80
N ILE A 352 -8.37 4.87 13.79
CA ILE A 352 -9.36 5.96 13.79
C ILE A 352 -10.31 5.83 14.98
N ALA A 353 -10.82 4.62 15.24
CA ALA A 353 -11.69 4.37 16.39
C ALA A 353 -11.02 4.72 17.71
N VAL A 354 -9.76 4.30 17.92
CA VAL A 354 -9.02 4.63 19.15
C VAL A 354 -8.73 6.14 19.24
N VAL A 355 -8.29 6.77 18.17
CA VAL A 355 -8.00 8.22 18.13
C VAL A 355 -9.25 9.05 18.45
N LEU A 356 -10.40 8.69 17.87
CA LEU A 356 -11.67 9.38 18.12
C LEU A 356 -12.12 9.20 19.57
N VAL A 357 -12.09 7.98 20.11
CA VAL A 357 -12.51 7.71 21.48
C VAL A 357 -11.62 8.47 22.49
N LEU A 358 -10.30 8.47 22.27
CA LEU A 358 -9.37 9.21 23.12
C LEU A 358 -9.61 10.73 23.03
N SER A 359 -9.98 11.25 21.86
CA SER A 359 -10.10 12.71 21.63
C SER A 359 -11.50 13.28 21.95
N LEU A 360 -12.56 12.50 21.79
CA LEU A 360 -13.96 12.98 21.79
C LEU A 360 -14.89 12.22 22.74
N SER A 361 -14.43 11.16 23.43
CA SER A 361 -15.26 10.22 24.21
C SER A 361 -16.17 9.31 23.34
N LEU A 362 -16.85 8.34 23.97
CA LEU A 362 -17.58 7.28 23.27
C LEU A 362 -18.74 7.79 22.41
N GLY A 363 -19.59 8.66 22.95
CA GLY A 363 -20.82 9.11 22.29
C GLY A 363 -20.57 9.79 20.94
N PRO A 364 -19.78 10.88 20.88
CA PRO A 364 -19.45 11.54 19.62
C PRO A 364 -18.67 10.63 18.65
N SER A 365 -17.85 9.72 19.17
CA SER A 365 -17.14 8.74 18.34
C SER A 365 -18.11 7.79 17.64
N ILE A 366 -19.16 7.34 18.33
CA ILE A 366 -20.23 6.53 17.74
C ILE A 366 -20.98 7.31 16.67
N GLN A 367 -21.32 8.58 16.92
CA GLN A 367 -21.99 9.44 15.93
C GLN A 367 -21.17 9.58 14.64
N LEU A 368 -19.85 9.75 14.76
CA LEU A 368 -18.95 9.76 13.62
C LEU A 368 -18.86 8.39 12.93
N GLY A 369 -18.89 7.29 13.67
CA GLY A 369 -19.00 5.94 13.11
C GLY A 369 -20.28 5.74 12.29
N ILE A 370 -21.42 6.22 12.80
CA ILE A 370 -22.70 6.20 12.07
C ILE A 370 -22.61 7.05 10.80
N LEU A 371 -22.01 8.25 10.88
CA LEU A 371 -21.78 9.11 9.72
C LEU A 371 -20.94 8.38 8.65
N ALA A 372 -19.88 7.68 9.06
CA ALA A 372 -19.04 6.91 8.13
C ALA A 372 -19.88 5.85 7.38
N VAL A 373 -20.73 5.11 8.09
CA VAL A 373 -21.62 4.11 7.47
C VAL A 373 -22.66 4.77 6.57
N LEU A 374 -23.25 5.89 6.99
CA LEU A 374 -24.24 6.62 6.19
C LEU A 374 -23.66 7.07 4.84
N ILE A 375 -22.39 7.49 4.81
CA ILE A 375 -21.69 7.84 3.56
C ILE A 375 -21.57 6.62 2.62
N GLN A 376 -21.25 5.44 3.16
CA GLN A 376 -21.19 4.20 2.34
C GLN A 376 -22.56 3.87 1.74
N VAL A 377 -23.62 3.97 2.55
CA VAL A 377 -25.00 3.73 2.10
C VAL A 377 -25.38 4.75 1.03
N LEU A 378 -25.19 6.05 1.30
CA LEU A 378 -25.54 7.15 0.39
C LEU A 378 -24.87 6.98 -0.97
N LEU A 379 -23.56 6.75 -0.99
CA LEU A 379 -22.83 6.53 -2.24
C LEU A 379 -23.28 5.26 -2.95
N GLY A 380 -23.65 4.22 -2.20
CA GLY A 380 -24.11 2.93 -2.74
C GLY A 380 -25.58 2.88 -3.18
N ILE A 381 -26.42 3.90 -2.89
CA ILE A 381 -27.88 3.85 -3.10
C ILE A 381 -28.27 3.28 -4.49
N PRO A 382 -27.73 3.78 -5.62
CA PRO A 382 -28.17 3.32 -6.94
C PRO A 382 -27.96 1.82 -7.16
N PHE A 383 -26.90 1.27 -6.57
CA PHE A 383 -26.52 -0.14 -6.72
C PHE A 383 -27.23 -1.01 -5.69
N LEU A 384 -27.41 -0.49 -4.47
CA LEU A 384 -28.16 -1.14 -3.40
C LEU A 384 -29.65 -1.31 -3.74
N GLN A 385 -30.23 -0.38 -4.51
CA GLN A 385 -31.62 -0.49 -4.96
C GLN A 385 -31.81 -1.54 -6.06
N SER A 386 -30.79 -1.74 -6.90
CA SER A 386 -30.84 -2.71 -8.00
C SER A 386 -30.54 -4.13 -7.52
N ASN A 387 -29.38 -4.33 -6.88
CA ASN A 387 -28.97 -5.64 -6.36
C ASN A 387 -28.09 -5.46 -5.11
N PRO A 388 -28.68 -5.37 -3.90
CA PRO A 388 -27.90 -5.09 -2.69
C PRO A 388 -26.92 -6.21 -2.34
N THR A 389 -27.28 -7.47 -2.57
CA THR A 389 -26.36 -8.60 -2.34
C THR A 389 -25.23 -8.60 -3.37
N GLY A 390 -25.53 -8.31 -4.63
CA GLY A 390 -24.53 -8.12 -5.69
C GLY A 390 -23.54 -7.01 -5.38
N TYR A 391 -24.04 -5.84 -4.97
CA TYR A 391 -23.19 -4.71 -4.58
C TYR A 391 -22.30 -5.06 -3.39
N ILE A 392 -22.86 -5.52 -2.27
CA ILE A 392 -22.06 -5.80 -1.07
C ILE A 392 -21.04 -6.91 -1.33
N SER A 393 -21.43 -7.98 -2.03
CA SER A 393 -20.52 -9.11 -2.30
C SER A 393 -19.39 -8.77 -3.27
N ARG A 394 -19.57 -7.81 -4.19
CA ARG A 394 -18.55 -7.38 -5.16
C ARG A 394 -17.72 -6.19 -4.68
N ALA A 395 -18.38 -5.12 -4.26
CA ALA A 395 -17.72 -3.92 -3.75
C ALA A 395 -16.96 -4.20 -2.45
N PHE A 396 -17.47 -5.14 -1.64
CA PHE A 396 -16.87 -5.62 -0.41
C PHE A 396 -16.48 -7.11 -0.49
N GLU A 397 -15.85 -7.52 -1.60
CA GLU A 397 -15.50 -8.93 -1.88
C GLU A 397 -14.32 -9.43 -1.03
N LEU A 398 -14.62 -9.89 0.18
CA LEU A 398 -13.63 -10.34 1.15
C LEU A 398 -13.19 -11.80 0.91
N THR A 399 -13.94 -12.54 0.11
CA THR A 399 -13.66 -13.93 -0.26
C THR A 399 -12.69 -14.07 -1.43
N ARG A 400 -12.40 -12.97 -2.15
CA ARG A 400 -11.57 -13.00 -3.34
C ARG A 400 -10.20 -13.57 -3.01
N GLN A 401 -9.81 -14.57 -3.79
CA GLN A 401 -8.46 -15.10 -3.75
C GLN A 401 -7.67 -14.53 -4.92
N PHE A 402 -6.65 -13.75 -4.59
CA PHE A 402 -5.71 -13.29 -5.59
C PHE A 402 -4.79 -14.43 -5.99
N MET A 403 -4.49 -14.50 -7.28
CA MET A 403 -3.65 -15.57 -7.84
C MET A 403 -2.23 -15.46 -7.28
N PHE A 404 -1.64 -16.60 -6.94
CA PHE A 404 -0.27 -16.66 -6.42
C PHE A 404 0.75 -16.02 -7.36
N LYS A 405 0.54 -16.08 -8.68
CA LYS A 405 1.43 -15.43 -9.67
C LYS A 405 1.58 -13.91 -9.48
N TRP A 406 0.53 -13.24 -8.98
CA TRP A 406 0.47 -11.77 -8.84
C TRP A 406 0.86 -11.26 -7.47
N THR A 407 1.04 -12.14 -6.47
CA THR A 407 1.38 -11.70 -5.11
C THR A 407 2.79 -11.13 -5.04
N VAL A 408 2.99 -10.04 -4.32
CA VAL A 408 4.32 -9.52 -4.00
C VAL A 408 4.83 -10.03 -2.65
N ASN A 409 3.96 -10.60 -1.82
CA ASN A 409 4.28 -11.11 -0.50
C ASN A 409 3.97 -12.60 -0.35
N TRP A 410 4.61 -13.26 0.62
CA TRP A 410 4.51 -14.70 0.90
C TRP A 410 4.87 -15.66 -0.25
N ARG A 411 5.57 -15.21 -1.30
CA ARG A 411 5.94 -16.09 -2.43
C ARG A 411 6.87 -17.23 -2.04
N PHE A 412 7.75 -16.98 -1.07
CA PHE A 412 8.66 -17.99 -0.50
C PHE A 412 7.95 -19.13 0.26
N VAL A 413 6.66 -18.98 0.56
CA VAL A 413 5.86 -19.98 1.29
C VAL A 413 5.33 -21.08 0.35
N GLY A 414 5.30 -20.83 -0.95
CA GLY A 414 4.78 -21.75 -1.97
C GLY A 414 3.25 -21.65 -2.16
N GLU A 415 2.78 -22.02 -3.35
CA GLU A 415 1.39 -21.84 -3.78
C GLU A 415 0.39 -22.65 -2.94
N GLU A 416 0.71 -23.91 -2.63
CA GLU A 416 -0.20 -24.79 -1.88
C GLU A 416 -0.52 -24.24 -0.49
N LEU A 417 0.51 -23.77 0.23
CA LEU A 417 0.35 -23.21 1.56
C LEU A 417 -0.30 -21.82 1.50
N PHE A 418 0.06 -21.01 0.50
CA PHE A 418 -0.55 -19.69 0.25
C PHE A 418 -2.07 -19.77 0.01
N LEU A 419 -2.53 -20.75 -0.77
CA LEU A 419 -3.96 -20.97 -1.05
C LEU A 419 -4.69 -21.69 0.10
N SER A 420 -3.96 -22.19 1.11
CA SER A 420 -4.57 -22.93 2.21
C SER A 420 -5.40 -22.04 3.13
N ARG A 421 -6.57 -22.55 3.55
CA ARG A 421 -7.43 -21.88 4.54
C ARG A 421 -6.74 -21.72 5.90
N LYS A 422 -5.89 -22.68 6.28
CA LYS A 422 -5.12 -22.64 7.54
C LYS A 422 -4.18 -21.44 7.57
N PHE A 423 -3.48 -21.17 6.47
CA PHE A 423 -2.58 -20.02 6.36
C PHE A 423 -3.34 -18.70 6.45
N SER A 424 -4.46 -18.56 5.72
CA SER A 424 -5.30 -17.36 5.79
C SER A 424 -5.85 -17.09 7.20
N LEU A 425 -6.31 -18.14 7.90
CA LEU A 425 -6.75 -18.04 9.29
C LEU A 425 -5.62 -17.66 10.26
N ALA A 426 -4.41 -18.18 10.04
CA ALA A 426 -3.24 -17.84 10.84
C ALA A 426 -2.84 -16.37 10.67
N LEU A 427 -2.85 -15.86 9.42
CA LEU A 427 -2.61 -14.44 9.14
C LEU A 427 -3.67 -13.53 9.77
N LEU A 428 -4.94 -13.94 9.73
CA LEU A 428 -6.02 -13.22 10.40
C LEU A 428 -5.83 -13.19 11.92
N ALA A 429 -5.51 -14.33 12.53
CA ALA A 429 -5.23 -14.41 13.97
C ALA A 429 -4.04 -13.51 14.35
N LEU A 430 -2.98 -13.52 13.54
CA LEU A 430 -1.82 -12.64 13.70
C LEU A 430 -2.21 -11.16 13.58
N HIS A 431 -3.07 -10.80 12.63
CA HIS A 431 -3.58 -9.44 12.48
C HIS A 431 -4.31 -8.95 13.73
N ILE A 432 -5.26 -9.75 14.24
CA ILE A 432 -6.03 -9.43 15.45
C ILE A 432 -5.09 -9.31 16.67
N LEU A 433 -4.13 -10.22 16.80
CA LEU A 433 -3.15 -10.20 17.88
C LEU A 433 -2.29 -8.92 17.84
N LEU A 434 -1.77 -8.55 16.66
CA LEU A 434 -0.95 -7.34 16.51
C LEU A 434 -1.76 -6.07 16.75
N LEU A 435 -3.01 -6.00 16.27
CA LEU A 435 -3.90 -4.87 16.57
C LEU A 435 -4.19 -4.75 18.08
N GLY A 436 -4.49 -5.87 18.75
CA GLY A 436 -4.70 -5.90 20.20
C GLY A 436 -3.45 -5.46 20.97
N LEU A 437 -2.28 -5.95 20.56
CA LEU A 437 -0.99 -5.56 21.14
C LEU A 437 -0.72 -4.06 20.96
N PHE A 438 -0.92 -3.52 19.77
CA PHE A 438 -0.77 -2.09 19.49
C PHE A 438 -1.77 -1.23 20.24
N ALA A 439 -3.04 -1.66 20.33
CA ALA A 439 -4.05 -0.98 21.10
C ALA A 439 -3.60 -0.81 22.56
N VAL A 440 -3.11 -1.88 23.20
CA VAL A 440 -2.70 -1.85 24.62
C VAL A 440 -1.38 -1.09 24.83
N THR A 441 -0.39 -1.28 23.96
CA THR A 441 1.00 -0.86 24.22
C THR A 441 1.39 0.45 23.56
N VAL A 442 0.73 0.83 22.47
CA VAL A 442 1.05 2.02 21.68
C VAL A 442 -0.11 3.01 21.72
N TRP A 443 -1.30 2.60 21.29
CA TRP A 443 -2.40 3.54 21.03
C TRP A 443 -3.14 4.00 22.29
N LEU A 444 -3.30 3.14 23.32
CA LEU A 444 -3.95 3.55 24.58
C LEU A 444 -2.98 4.16 25.59
N LYS A 445 -1.67 4.21 25.30
CA LYS A 445 -0.65 4.80 26.18
C LYS A 445 -1.02 6.22 26.66
N PRO A 446 -1.56 7.13 25.82
CA PRO A 446 -1.95 8.47 26.26
C PRO A 446 -3.06 8.49 27.32
N SER A 447 -3.89 7.45 27.42
CA SER A 447 -4.94 7.36 28.44
C SER A 447 -4.39 7.13 29.85
N GLY A 448 -3.14 6.66 29.98
CA GLY A 448 -2.52 6.31 31.26
C GLY A 448 -3.16 5.11 31.98
N SER A 449 -4.10 4.41 31.35
CA SER A 449 -4.88 3.32 31.94
C SER A 449 -4.67 1.98 31.21
N ASN A 450 -4.84 0.88 31.94
CA ASN A 450 -4.81 -0.46 31.35
C ASN A 450 -6.10 -0.72 30.56
N LEU A 451 -6.06 -1.59 29.55
CA LEU A 451 -7.21 -1.86 28.66
C LEU A 451 -8.53 -2.20 29.40
N PRO A 452 -8.56 -3.07 30.43
CA PRO A 452 -9.80 -3.37 31.14
C PRO A 452 -10.37 -2.15 31.89
N SER A 453 -9.49 -1.40 32.55
CA SER A 453 -9.85 -0.17 33.27
C SER A 453 -10.34 0.89 32.30
N PHE A 454 -9.63 1.08 31.19
CA PHE A 454 -10.04 1.98 30.11
C PHE A 454 -11.43 1.65 29.59
N LEU A 455 -11.68 0.37 29.28
CA LEU A 455 -12.97 -0.07 28.76
C LEU A 455 -14.09 0.10 29.79
N HIS A 456 -13.81 -0.16 31.06
CA HIS A 456 -14.75 0.06 32.15
C HIS A 456 -15.15 1.54 32.28
N GLU A 457 -14.16 2.44 32.33
CA GLU A 457 -14.36 3.89 32.38
C GLU A 457 -15.06 4.42 31.12
N LEU A 458 -14.75 3.85 29.96
CA LEU A 458 -15.36 4.20 28.68
C LEU A 458 -16.85 3.83 28.66
N ILE A 459 -17.20 2.62 29.09
CA ILE A 459 -18.58 2.13 29.16
C ILE A 459 -19.39 2.93 30.20
N GLN A 460 -18.77 3.33 31.31
CA GLN A 460 -19.41 4.18 32.31
C GLN A 460 -19.52 5.65 31.90
N GLY A 461 -18.97 6.04 30.73
CA GLY A 461 -18.95 7.43 30.27
C GLY A 461 -18.06 8.34 31.10
N ARG A 462 -17.15 7.78 31.89
CA ARG A 462 -16.23 8.49 32.80
C ARG A 462 -14.86 8.78 32.18
N HIS A 463 -14.57 8.22 31.01
CA HIS A 463 -13.35 8.47 30.27
C HIS A 463 -13.17 9.97 29.95
N ARG A 464 -12.05 10.54 30.39
CA ARG A 464 -11.65 11.92 30.09
C ARG A 464 -10.88 11.98 28.79
N THR A 465 -11.20 12.95 27.93
CA THR A 465 -10.50 13.12 26.66
C THR A 465 -9.04 13.50 26.87
N VAL A 466 -8.17 13.03 25.97
CA VAL A 466 -6.72 13.24 26.03
C VAL A 466 -6.28 14.05 24.81
N PRO A 467 -5.53 15.15 24.99
CA PRO A 467 -4.96 15.88 23.86
C PRO A 467 -3.88 15.02 23.19
N LEU A 468 -4.15 14.55 21.98
CA LEU A 468 -3.19 13.77 21.19
C LEU A 468 -2.25 14.69 20.40
N SER A 469 -0.99 14.29 20.29
CA SER A 469 -0.01 14.97 19.43
C SER A 469 -0.23 14.59 17.96
N LYS A 470 0.15 15.49 17.04
CA LYS A 470 0.01 15.24 15.59
C LYS A 470 0.82 14.02 15.13
N SER A 471 2.05 13.91 15.64
CA SER A 471 2.91 12.75 15.39
C SER A 471 2.26 11.45 15.88
N PHE A 472 1.62 11.46 17.06
CA PHE A 472 0.94 10.27 17.57
C PHE A 472 -0.21 9.82 16.67
N ILE A 473 -1.08 10.75 16.25
CA ILE A 473 -2.23 10.44 15.37
C ILE A 473 -1.75 9.81 14.06
N MET A 474 -0.75 10.41 13.43
CA MET A 474 -0.16 9.90 12.19
C MET A 474 0.47 8.51 12.40
N THR A 475 1.25 8.32 13.47
CA THR A 475 1.85 7.01 13.80
C THR A 475 0.78 5.95 14.04
N ALA A 476 -0.29 6.27 14.76
CA ALA A 476 -1.38 5.33 15.03
C ALA A 476 -2.05 4.88 13.74
N MET A 477 -2.43 5.82 12.88
CA MET A 477 -3.07 5.52 11.60
C MET A 477 -2.16 4.71 10.66
N LEU A 478 -0.90 5.14 10.49
CA LEU A 478 0.05 4.45 9.61
C LEU A 478 0.48 3.08 10.15
N SER A 479 0.61 2.91 11.47
CA SER A 479 0.91 1.59 12.05
C SER A 479 -0.26 0.60 11.88
N SER A 480 -1.51 1.07 11.98
CA SER A 480 -2.70 0.24 11.68
C SER A 480 -2.70 -0.25 10.23
N LEU A 481 -2.39 0.65 9.28
CA LEU A 481 -2.21 0.30 7.88
C LEU A 481 -1.10 -0.74 7.69
N ALA A 482 0.08 -0.51 8.27
CA ALA A 482 1.23 -1.41 8.13
C ALA A 482 0.97 -2.81 8.72
N ILE A 483 0.27 -2.90 9.85
CA ILE A 483 -0.18 -4.18 10.44
C ILE A 483 -1.13 -4.91 9.50
N GLY A 484 -2.06 -4.19 8.87
CA GLY A 484 -2.97 -4.73 7.86
C GLY A 484 -2.23 -5.32 6.66
N LEU A 485 -1.28 -4.57 6.11
CA LEU A 485 -0.51 -5.00 4.95
C LEU A 485 0.48 -6.13 5.28
N LEU A 486 1.08 -6.12 6.47
CA LEU A 486 1.95 -7.20 6.94
C LEU A 486 1.19 -8.54 7.03
N CYS A 487 -0.05 -8.50 7.52
CA CYS A 487 -0.89 -9.69 7.66
C CYS A 487 -1.76 -9.98 6.44
N ALA A 488 -1.65 -9.20 5.36
CA ALA A 488 -2.40 -9.45 4.15
C ALA A 488 -1.89 -10.75 3.50
N ARG A 489 -2.81 -11.64 3.12
CA ARG A 489 -2.46 -12.88 2.42
C ARG A 489 -1.84 -12.60 1.06
N SER A 490 -2.39 -11.65 0.31
CA SER A 490 -1.86 -11.24 -0.99
C SER A 490 -1.78 -9.73 -1.06
N LEU A 491 -0.64 -9.23 -1.53
CA LEU A 491 -0.42 -7.86 -1.88
C LEU A 491 -0.12 -7.81 -3.38
N HIS A 492 -0.67 -6.81 -4.05
CA HIS A 492 -0.30 -6.48 -5.42
C HIS A 492 0.51 -5.20 -5.44
N TYR A 493 1.26 -4.99 -6.51
CA TYR A 493 2.17 -3.87 -6.60
C TYR A 493 1.52 -2.47 -6.44
N GLN A 494 0.24 -2.33 -6.75
CA GLN A 494 -0.53 -1.09 -6.54
C GLN A 494 -0.59 -0.65 -5.07
N PHE A 495 -0.51 -1.60 -4.11
CA PHE A 495 -0.53 -1.30 -2.68
C PHE A 495 0.68 -0.46 -2.21
N PHE A 496 1.72 -0.36 -3.03
CA PHE A 496 2.86 0.49 -2.73
C PHE A 496 2.49 1.98 -2.62
N ALA A 497 1.40 2.42 -3.27
CA ALA A 497 0.88 3.79 -3.15
C ALA A 497 0.57 4.20 -1.71
N TYR A 498 0.20 3.24 -0.86
CA TYR A 498 -0.07 3.48 0.56
C TYR A 498 1.19 3.44 1.43
N LEU A 499 2.21 2.67 1.02
CA LEU A 499 3.41 2.39 1.81
C LEU A 499 4.58 3.32 1.55
N ALA A 500 4.76 3.77 0.30
CA ALA A 500 5.94 4.51 -0.13
C ALA A 500 6.20 5.74 0.77
N CYS A 501 5.18 6.56 0.96
CA CYS A 501 5.25 7.75 1.84
C CYS A 501 5.08 7.41 3.34
N ALA A 502 4.58 6.23 3.71
CA ALA A 502 4.39 5.85 5.11
C ALA A 502 5.66 5.27 5.74
N THR A 503 6.45 4.54 4.96
CA THR A 503 7.61 3.77 5.42
C THR A 503 8.68 4.65 6.09
N PRO A 504 9.17 5.75 5.49
CA PRO A 504 10.23 6.56 6.11
C PRO A 504 9.79 7.13 7.46
N PHE A 505 8.53 7.59 7.56
CA PHE A 505 7.96 8.08 8.81
C PHE A 505 7.90 7.00 9.90
N LEU A 506 7.38 5.81 9.58
CA LEU A 506 7.27 4.73 10.56
C LEU A 506 8.63 4.24 11.05
N LEU A 507 9.63 4.18 10.16
CA LEU A 507 11.01 3.83 10.54
C LEU A 507 11.63 4.91 11.43
N TRP A 508 11.40 6.20 11.13
CA TRP A 508 11.81 7.29 12.02
C TRP A 508 11.13 7.21 13.40
N GLN A 509 9.82 6.94 13.42
CA GLN A 509 9.05 6.77 14.66
C GLN A 509 9.46 5.53 15.45
N ALA A 510 9.99 4.50 14.78
CA ALA A 510 10.61 3.34 15.39
C ALA A 510 12.02 3.60 15.96
N GLY A 511 12.58 4.81 15.75
CA GLY A 511 13.89 5.20 16.24
C GLY A 511 15.06 4.63 15.43
N PHE A 512 14.83 4.26 14.16
CA PHE A 512 15.92 3.81 13.30
C PHE A 512 16.88 4.96 12.96
N HIS A 513 18.16 4.63 12.86
CA HIS A 513 19.18 5.57 12.38
C HIS A 513 18.90 5.94 10.91
N PRO A 514 19.15 7.19 10.45
CA PRO A 514 18.88 7.62 9.08
C PRO A 514 19.41 6.66 8.00
N ILE A 515 20.63 6.13 8.18
CA ILE A 515 21.21 5.14 7.24
C ILE A 515 20.32 3.91 7.10
N LEU A 516 19.80 3.37 8.20
CA LEU A 516 18.91 2.21 8.17
C LEU A 516 17.57 2.55 7.54
N VAL A 517 17.07 3.78 7.72
CA VAL A 517 15.84 4.25 7.04
C VAL A 517 16.02 4.18 5.53
N TYR A 518 17.13 4.70 5.00
CA TYR A 518 17.44 4.67 3.57
C TYR A 518 17.68 3.25 3.05
N LEU A 519 18.37 2.38 3.81
CA LEU A 519 18.61 1.00 3.43
C LEU A 519 17.31 0.20 3.33
N VAL A 520 16.43 0.31 4.33
CA VAL A 520 15.12 -0.37 4.30
C VAL A 520 14.24 0.20 3.18
N TRP A 521 14.23 1.52 3.00
CA TRP A 521 13.50 2.15 1.89
C TRP A 521 13.99 1.66 0.53
N ALA A 522 15.30 1.62 0.29
CA ALA A 522 15.87 1.18 -0.98
C ALA A 522 15.60 -0.32 -1.24
N ALA A 523 15.73 -1.16 -0.20
CA ALA A 523 15.39 -2.57 -0.30
C ALA A 523 13.90 -2.77 -0.61
N GLN A 524 13.03 -1.97 0.01
CA GLN A 524 11.60 -2.00 -0.26
C GLN A 524 11.31 -1.53 -1.69
N GLU A 525 11.86 -0.39 -2.14
CA GLU A 525 11.69 0.09 -3.52
C GLU A 525 12.14 -0.99 -4.54
N TRP A 526 13.29 -1.63 -4.34
CA TRP A 526 13.74 -2.74 -5.18
C TRP A 526 12.74 -3.91 -5.20
N ALA A 527 12.28 -4.33 -4.02
CA ALA A 527 11.38 -5.48 -3.89
C ALA A 527 10.04 -5.25 -4.60
N TRP A 528 9.49 -4.04 -4.53
CA TRP A 528 8.23 -3.64 -5.17
C TRP A 528 8.38 -3.31 -6.67
N ASN A 529 9.61 -3.23 -7.19
CA ASN A 529 9.88 -3.09 -8.63
C ASN A 529 10.27 -4.42 -9.30
N THR A 530 10.48 -5.49 -8.54
CA THR A 530 10.82 -6.82 -9.09
C THR A 530 9.56 -7.52 -9.59
N TYR A 531 9.42 -7.68 -10.90
CA TYR A 531 8.29 -8.36 -11.56
C TYR A 531 8.76 -9.47 -12.52
N PRO A 532 8.16 -10.68 -12.48
CA PRO A 532 7.31 -11.19 -11.39
C PRO A 532 8.10 -11.25 -10.08
N SER A 533 7.40 -11.30 -8.95
CA SER A 533 8.05 -11.32 -7.65
C SER A 533 8.86 -12.62 -7.48
N THR A 534 9.94 -12.55 -6.71
CA THR A 534 10.79 -13.70 -6.37
C THR A 534 10.65 -14.01 -4.87
N ASN A 535 11.19 -15.16 -4.43
CA ASN A 535 11.25 -15.48 -3.01
C ASN A 535 12.02 -14.41 -2.21
N ALA A 536 13.11 -13.90 -2.79
CA ALA A 536 13.93 -12.86 -2.17
C ALA A 536 13.19 -11.52 -2.09
N SER A 537 12.60 -11.04 -3.20
CA SER A 537 11.85 -9.77 -3.18
C SER A 537 10.65 -9.86 -2.25
N SER A 538 9.93 -10.99 -2.28
CA SER A 538 8.81 -11.23 -1.38
C SER A 538 9.20 -11.27 0.10
N LEU A 539 10.36 -11.84 0.44
CA LEU A 539 10.86 -11.83 1.81
C LEU A 539 11.20 -10.40 2.25
N VAL A 540 11.83 -9.61 1.39
CA VAL A 540 12.15 -8.20 1.67
C VAL A 540 10.89 -7.37 1.91
N VAL A 541 9.79 -7.59 1.17
CA VAL A 541 8.50 -6.91 1.44
C VAL A 541 8.04 -7.18 2.87
N ILE A 542 8.02 -8.46 3.29
CA ILE A 542 7.58 -8.85 4.63
C ILE A 542 8.53 -8.30 5.71
N LEU A 543 9.84 -8.42 5.53
CA LEU A 543 10.83 -7.92 6.49
C LEU A 543 10.77 -6.40 6.64
N SER A 544 10.53 -5.66 5.56
CA SER A 544 10.40 -4.20 5.59
C SER A 544 9.14 -3.76 6.34
N LEU A 545 8.01 -4.45 6.14
CA LEU A 545 6.76 -4.22 6.89
C LEU A 545 6.93 -4.61 8.36
N ALA A 546 7.58 -5.74 8.65
CA ALA A 546 7.88 -6.19 10.01
C ALA A 546 8.79 -5.19 10.74
N ALA A 547 9.81 -4.63 10.07
CA ALA A 547 10.67 -3.61 10.65
C ALA A 547 9.90 -2.35 11.07
N GLN A 548 8.91 -1.93 10.27
CA GLN A 548 8.03 -0.81 10.62
C GLN A 548 7.16 -1.14 11.83
N VAL A 549 6.45 -2.27 11.81
CA VAL A 549 5.52 -2.67 12.87
C VAL A 549 6.26 -2.94 14.19
N PHE A 550 7.22 -3.86 14.20
CA PHE A 550 7.93 -4.23 15.43
C PHE A 550 8.87 -3.12 15.90
N GLY A 551 9.40 -2.29 14.99
CA GLY A 551 10.19 -1.11 15.35
C GLY A 551 9.39 -0.10 16.17
N VAL A 552 8.18 0.27 15.71
CA VAL A 552 7.30 1.20 16.44
C VAL A 552 6.89 0.60 17.79
N LEU A 553 6.54 -0.68 17.81
CA LEU A 553 6.20 -1.41 19.03
C LEU A 553 7.34 -1.37 20.06
N ARG A 554 8.57 -1.72 19.64
CA ARG A 554 9.77 -1.72 20.49
C ARG A 554 10.04 -0.32 21.06
N ASN A 555 9.98 0.71 20.23
CA ASN A 555 10.25 2.08 20.67
C ASN A 555 9.22 2.56 21.72
N SER A 556 7.96 2.12 21.62
CA SER A 556 6.94 2.40 22.65
C SER A 556 7.34 1.85 24.02
N PHE A 557 7.87 0.61 24.05
CA PHE A 557 8.36 -0.02 25.28
C PHE A 557 9.58 0.70 25.86
N SER A 558 10.58 1.05 25.03
CA SER A 558 11.78 1.77 25.49
C SER A 558 11.43 3.12 26.13
N ARG A 559 10.51 3.88 25.55
CA ARG A 559 10.03 5.14 26.15
C ARG A 559 9.34 4.93 27.49
N LYS A 560 8.56 3.84 27.65
CA LYS A 560 7.90 3.51 28.92
C LYS A 560 8.90 3.26 30.05
N HIS A 561 10.02 2.58 29.74
CA HIS A 561 11.07 2.32 30.73
C HIS A 561 11.77 3.62 31.18
N LEU A 562 12.05 4.52 30.24
CA LEU A 562 12.65 5.83 30.54
C LEU A 562 11.73 6.70 31.42
N ASP A 563 10.44 6.78 31.11
CA ASP A 563 9.45 7.52 31.91
C ASP A 563 9.38 6.99 33.36
N GLN A 564 9.49 5.66 33.53
CA GLN A 564 9.50 5.02 34.86
C GLN A 564 10.80 5.24 35.62
N SER A 565 11.95 5.25 34.95
CA SER A 565 13.26 5.53 35.56
C SER A 565 13.34 6.97 36.06
N SER A 566 12.99 7.94 35.22
CA SER A 566 13.00 9.36 35.58
C SER A 566 12.01 9.68 36.71
N ARG A 567 10.85 9.02 36.76
CA ARG A 567 9.93 9.17 37.89
C ARG A 567 10.49 8.60 39.20
N LYS A 568 11.31 7.55 39.16
CA LYS A 568 11.98 7.01 40.35
C LYS A 568 13.11 7.93 40.84
N GLU A 569 13.86 8.52 39.93
CA GLU A 569 14.92 9.50 40.25
C GLU A 569 14.38 10.81 40.83
N HIS A 570 13.18 11.26 40.42
CA HIS A 570 12.53 12.43 41.01
C HIS A 570 11.85 12.18 42.37
N LEU A 571 11.72 10.92 42.78
CA LEU A 571 11.14 10.52 44.07
C LEU A 571 12.22 10.16 45.12
N GLN A 572 13.49 10.13 44.70
CA GLN A 572 14.68 10.06 45.57
C GLN A 572 15.24 11.47 45.75
#